data_AF-I4VWD2-F1
#
_entry.id   AF-I4VWD2-F1
#
_cell.length_a   1.000
_cell.length_b   1.000
_cell.length_c   1.000
_cell.angle_alpha   90.00
_cell.angle_beta   90.00
_cell.angle_gamma   90.00
#
_symmetry.space_group_name_H-M   'P 1'
#
loop_
_entity.id
_entity.type
_entity.pdbx_description
1 polymer ?
#
loop_
_entity_poly.entity_id
_entity_poly.type
_entity_poly.pdbx_seq_one_letter_code
_entity_poly.pdbx_strand_id
1 'polypeptide(L)'
;MHEHSDTWTAADLLSYEKYIESTTGLERLSRVATADEEWVLSDWDGERYTIRFDKNFSKKHLTTFSKDRERTEREAYFEWLNSGKTREAGENWQRAEHGLMNQKMRTTADNRNVADLCRCGHRFNRHPGAGACTQAGCGCPRFVTTFAASRIVQGKPVEDPLAGMKTARTTFIVLNWVPKADFESVVVQSIQAHEKPSGWKRGDPLAKAVNDEAVLKWDFGVARVGAVVQAQAGTDPATWVRKQGCYIKAKKIATDWGRQTWQVFHMESGPAHPAF
;
A
#
# COMPACT_ATOMS: atom_id res chain seq x y z
N MET A 1 7.31 -27.69 -16.21
CA MET A 1 7.93 -26.46 -16.74
C MET A 1 6.78 -25.62 -17.29
N HIS A 2 6.19 -24.76 -16.44
CA HIS A 2 5.18 -23.81 -16.89
C HIS A 2 5.85 -22.44 -16.90
N GLU A 3 6.18 -21.98 -18.10
CA GLU A 3 6.43 -20.56 -18.38
C GLU A 3 5.12 -19.81 -18.11
N HIS A 4 4.92 -19.42 -16.85
CA HIS A 4 4.12 -18.23 -16.60
C HIS A 4 4.95 -17.08 -17.11
N SER A 5 4.52 -16.53 -18.25
CA SER A 5 4.96 -15.25 -18.79
C SER A 5 5.31 -14.30 -17.65
N ASP A 6 6.46 -13.64 -17.74
CA ASP A 6 6.83 -12.47 -16.93
C ASP A 6 5.79 -11.36 -17.10
N THR A 7 4.60 -11.52 -16.53
CA THR A 7 3.60 -10.47 -16.46
C THR A 7 3.99 -9.58 -15.29
N TRP A 8 4.75 -8.52 -15.61
CA TRP A 8 5.10 -7.47 -14.67
C TRP A 8 3.82 -6.91 -14.04
N THR A 9 3.72 -7.05 -12.73
CA THR A 9 2.59 -6.50 -11.96
C THR A 9 2.97 -5.12 -11.46
N ALA A 10 2.00 -4.33 -10.99
CA ALA A 10 2.28 -3.03 -10.40
C ALA A 10 3.19 -3.15 -9.16
N ALA A 11 3.40 -4.36 -8.61
CA ALA A 11 4.34 -4.60 -7.52
C ALA A 11 5.79 -4.24 -7.91
N ASP A 12 6.13 -4.33 -9.20
CA ASP A 12 7.45 -4.02 -9.75
C ASP A 12 7.75 -2.52 -9.79
N LEU A 13 6.73 -1.68 -9.54
CA LEU A 13 6.91 -0.24 -9.35
C LEU A 13 7.49 0.11 -7.97
N LEU A 14 7.45 -0.81 -7.01
CA LEU A 14 7.98 -0.56 -5.67
C LEU A 14 9.48 -0.85 -5.61
N SER A 15 10.22 0.09 -5.04
CA SER A 15 11.66 -0.06 -4.83
C SER A 15 11.95 -0.71 -3.46
N TYR A 16 12.95 -1.58 -3.44
CA TYR A 16 13.38 -2.28 -2.24
C TYR A 16 14.89 -2.10 -2.02
N GLU A 17 15.27 -1.97 -0.75
CA GLU A 17 16.66 -1.97 -0.28
C GLU A 17 16.93 -3.25 0.51
N LYS A 18 18.16 -3.76 0.40
CA LYS A 18 18.63 -4.90 1.20
C LYS A 18 19.13 -4.41 2.55
N TYR A 19 18.81 -5.15 3.61
CA TYR A 19 19.40 -4.97 4.94
C TYR A 19 19.66 -6.33 5.58
N ILE A 20 20.61 -6.37 6.52
CA ILE A 20 20.88 -7.56 7.33
C ILE A 20 20.07 -7.44 8.61
N GLU A 21 19.17 -8.39 8.85
CA GLU A 21 18.37 -8.44 10.07
C GLU A 21 19.26 -8.84 11.25
N SER A 22 19.52 -7.89 12.15
CA SER A 22 20.44 -8.03 13.29
C SER A 22 20.16 -9.24 14.19
N THR A 23 18.90 -9.67 14.32
CA THR A 23 18.50 -10.78 15.19
C THR A 23 18.70 -12.16 14.57
N THR A 24 18.66 -12.27 13.24
CA THR A 24 18.74 -13.55 12.52
C THR A 24 19.99 -13.67 11.65
N GLY A 25 20.69 -12.56 11.39
CA GLY A 25 21.79 -12.47 10.43
C GLY A 25 21.36 -12.61 8.97
N LEU A 26 20.05 -12.71 8.69
CA LEU A 26 19.54 -12.97 7.34
C LEU A 26 19.47 -11.68 6.52
N GLU A 27 19.81 -11.80 5.25
CA GLU A 27 19.53 -10.74 4.27
C GLU A 27 18.01 -10.65 4.04
N ARG A 28 17.48 -9.42 4.12
CA ARG A 28 16.06 -9.13 3.99
C ARG A 28 15.85 -7.91 3.09
N LEU A 29 14.68 -7.84 2.47
CA LEU A 29 14.25 -6.67 1.70
C LEU A 29 13.36 -5.75 2.53
N SER A 30 13.69 -4.47 2.59
CA SER A 30 12.85 -3.37 3.10
C SER A 30 12.38 -2.51 1.93
N ARG A 31 11.24 -1.83 2.06
CA ARG A 31 10.87 -0.80 1.06
C ARG A 31 11.73 0.42 1.30
N VAL A 32 12.19 1.04 0.21
CA VAL A 32 12.88 2.34 0.24
C VAL A 32 11.99 3.36 0.96
N ALA A 33 12.59 4.40 1.55
CA ALA A 33 11.82 5.48 2.12
C ALA A 33 10.94 6.11 1.04
N THR A 34 9.67 6.33 1.36
CA THR A 34 8.64 6.77 0.40
C THR A 34 8.93 8.16 -0.18
N ALA A 35 9.78 8.95 0.48
CA ALA A 35 10.21 10.26 0.01
C ALA A 35 11.18 10.17 -1.19
N ASP A 36 11.78 9.00 -1.40
CA ASP A 36 12.73 8.73 -2.49
C ASP A 36 12.10 7.89 -3.61
N GLU A 37 10.81 7.55 -3.50
CA GLU A 37 10.07 6.82 -4.54
C GLU A 37 9.51 7.82 -5.58
N GLU A 38 10.01 7.73 -6.81
CA GLU A 38 9.49 8.44 -7.98
C GLU A 38 9.07 7.45 -9.07
N TRP A 39 7.86 7.61 -9.60
CA TRP A 39 7.42 6.89 -10.80
C TRP A 39 7.35 7.85 -11.97
N VAL A 40 8.08 7.53 -13.04
CA VAL A 40 8.05 8.32 -14.27
C VAL A 40 7.19 7.58 -15.29
N LEU A 41 6.03 8.14 -15.59
CA LEU A 41 5.05 7.62 -16.53
C LEU A 41 4.98 8.56 -17.74
N SER A 42 4.60 8.04 -18.91
CA SER A 42 4.44 8.85 -20.11
C SER A 42 3.07 8.60 -20.73
N ASP A 43 2.47 9.66 -21.29
CA ASP A 43 1.30 9.50 -22.16
C ASP A 43 1.66 9.31 -23.63
N TRP A 44 0.64 9.03 -24.44
CA TRP A 44 0.76 8.82 -25.88
C TRP A 44 1.17 10.08 -26.66
N ASP A 45 1.00 11.28 -26.07
CA ASP A 45 1.39 12.58 -26.66
C ASP A 45 2.83 12.97 -26.25
N GLY A 46 3.51 12.13 -25.45
CA GLY A 46 4.89 12.30 -25.03
C GLY A 46 5.08 13.13 -23.76
N GLU A 47 3.99 13.55 -23.09
CA GLU A 47 4.09 14.20 -21.78
C GLU A 47 4.52 13.20 -20.71
N ARG A 48 5.41 13.65 -19.83
CA ARG A 48 5.95 12.83 -18.74
C ARG A 48 5.36 13.27 -17.41
N TYR A 49 4.82 12.31 -16.67
CA TYR A 49 4.29 12.50 -15.32
C TYR A 49 5.23 11.84 -14.33
N THR A 50 5.77 12.63 -13.41
CA THR A 50 6.51 12.14 -12.25
C THR A 50 5.57 12.08 -11.07
N ILE A 51 5.32 10.89 -10.56
CA ILE A 51 4.50 10.65 -9.37
C ILE A 51 5.43 10.49 -8.18
N ARG A 52 5.28 11.39 -7.21
CA ARG A 52 5.92 11.31 -5.91
C ARG A 52 4.87 10.97 -4.86
N PHE A 53 5.27 10.18 -3.88
CA PHE A 53 4.39 9.85 -2.76
C PHE A 53 4.76 10.69 -1.55
N ASP A 54 3.75 11.28 -0.91
CA ASP A 54 3.95 11.87 0.41
C ASP A 54 4.41 10.81 1.40
N LYS A 55 5.10 11.26 2.45
CA LYS A 55 5.77 10.38 3.39
C LYS A 55 4.78 9.36 3.95
N ASN A 56 5.15 8.08 3.81
CA ASN A 56 4.42 6.88 4.20
C ASN A 56 3.23 6.48 3.32
N PHE A 57 2.81 7.24 2.30
CA PHE A 57 1.65 6.86 1.48
C PHE A 57 1.83 5.46 0.87
N SER A 58 2.95 5.20 0.20
CA SER A 58 3.17 3.90 -0.45
C SER A 58 3.22 2.74 0.56
N LYS A 59 3.83 2.94 1.73
CA LYS A 59 3.82 1.98 2.84
C LYS A 59 2.42 1.75 3.42
N LYS A 60 1.60 2.79 3.49
CA LYS A 60 0.23 2.77 4.05
C LYS A 60 -0.78 2.11 3.12
N HIS A 61 -0.63 2.32 1.82
CA HIS A 61 -1.72 2.12 0.86
C HIS A 61 -1.37 1.18 -0.28
N LEU A 62 -0.10 1.05 -0.66
CA LEU A 62 0.30 0.15 -1.72
C LEU A 62 0.79 -1.15 -1.10
N THR A 63 0.09 -2.26 -1.30
CA THR A 63 0.42 -3.54 -0.67
C THR A 63 0.79 -4.61 -1.69
N THR A 64 1.58 -5.58 -1.22
CA THR A 64 1.99 -6.76 -1.98
C THR A 64 1.78 -8.01 -1.12
N PHE A 65 1.40 -9.17 -1.67
CA PHE A 65 1.18 -10.37 -0.85
C PHE A 65 2.47 -10.84 -0.18
N SER A 66 3.58 -10.85 -0.92
CA SER A 66 4.90 -11.25 -0.48
C SER A 66 5.96 -10.43 -1.21
N LYS A 67 7.18 -10.43 -0.67
CA LYS A 67 8.39 -9.95 -1.37
C LYS A 67 9.22 -11.11 -1.94
N ASP A 68 8.77 -12.33 -1.68
CA ASP A 68 9.49 -13.57 -1.87
C ASP A 68 8.52 -14.63 -2.42
N ARG A 69 8.85 -15.17 -3.59
CA ARG A 69 8.05 -16.18 -4.29
C ARG A 69 8.07 -17.51 -3.54
N GLU A 70 9.22 -17.90 -2.98
CA GLU A 70 9.38 -19.17 -2.27
C GLU A 70 8.43 -19.25 -1.06
N ARG A 71 8.22 -18.12 -0.39
CA ARG A 71 7.22 -18.03 0.68
C ARG A 71 5.82 -18.37 0.16
N THR A 72 5.43 -17.86 -0.99
CA THR A 72 4.09 -18.10 -1.57
C THR A 72 3.95 -19.56 -2.00
N GLU A 73 4.99 -20.13 -2.59
CA GLU A 73 5.04 -21.54 -2.98
C GLU A 73 4.87 -22.48 -1.77
N ARG A 74 5.56 -22.18 -0.65
CA ARG A 74 5.42 -22.96 0.58
C ARG A 74 4.00 -22.90 1.15
N GLU A 75 3.37 -21.72 1.18
CA GLU A 75 1.98 -21.61 1.63
C GLU A 75 1.02 -22.34 0.68
N ALA A 76 1.27 -22.30 -0.63
CA ALA A 76 0.48 -23.05 -1.62
C ALA A 76 0.59 -24.57 -1.42
N TYR A 77 1.77 -25.07 -1.05
CA TYR A 77 1.96 -26.47 -0.68
C TYR A 77 1.13 -26.85 0.56
N PHE A 78 1.06 -25.99 1.57
CA PHE A 78 0.21 -26.24 2.74
C PHE A 78 -1.28 -26.22 2.39
N GLU A 79 -1.74 -25.33 1.50
CA GLU A 79 -3.11 -25.35 0.98
C GLU A 79 -3.43 -26.67 0.25
N TRP A 80 -2.48 -27.21 -0.52
CA TRP A 80 -2.62 -28.51 -1.18
C TRP A 80 -2.74 -29.65 -0.16
N LEU A 81 -1.88 -29.69 0.86
CA LEU A 81 -1.98 -30.68 1.94
C LEU A 81 -3.33 -30.58 2.67
N ASN A 82 -3.78 -29.38 3.00
CA ASN A 82 -5.06 -29.13 3.69
C ASN A 82 -6.27 -29.52 2.83
N SER A 83 -6.14 -29.53 1.50
CA SER A 83 -7.19 -30.01 0.58
C SER A 83 -7.28 -31.55 0.50
N GLY A 84 -6.49 -32.29 1.28
CA GLY A 84 -6.34 -33.74 1.10
C GLY A 84 -5.67 -34.09 -0.22
N LYS A 85 -4.86 -33.17 -0.77
CA LYS A 85 -4.13 -33.30 -2.05
C LYS A 85 -5.01 -33.37 -3.30
N THR A 86 -6.25 -32.86 -3.22
CA THR A 86 -7.23 -32.97 -4.31
C THR A 86 -7.34 -31.72 -5.18
N ARG A 87 -6.95 -30.56 -4.65
CA ARG A 87 -7.10 -29.27 -5.35
C ARG A 87 -5.98 -29.02 -6.37
N GLU A 88 -6.33 -28.40 -7.49
CA GLU A 88 -5.37 -27.97 -8.51
C GLU A 88 -4.33 -26.97 -7.97
N ALA A 89 -3.13 -27.00 -8.56
CA ALA A 89 -2.01 -26.16 -8.14
C ALA A 89 -2.32 -24.65 -8.22
N GLY A 90 -3.01 -24.22 -9.28
CA GLY A 90 -3.39 -22.81 -9.46
C GLY A 90 -4.32 -22.28 -8.38
N GLU A 91 -5.32 -23.08 -7.97
CA GLU A 91 -6.25 -22.68 -6.90
C GLU A 91 -5.54 -22.65 -5.52
N ASN A 92 -4.63 -23.58 -5.26
CA ASN A 92 -3.79 -23.54 -4.04
C ASN A 92 -2.90 -22.29 -4.00
N TRP A 93 -2.30 -21.93 -5.13
CA TRP A 93 -1.50 -20.71 -5.25
C TRP A 93 -2.32 -19.45 -4.96
N GLN A 94 -3.50 -19.33 -5.58
CA GLN A 94 -4.39 -18.19 -5.35
C GLN A 94 -4.82 -18.07 -3.89
N ARG A 95 -5.13 -19.19 -3.22
CA ARG A 95 -5.49 -19.20 -1.79
C ARG A 95 -4.33 -18.80 -0.90
N ALA A 96 -3.11 -19.25 -1.22
CA ALA A 96 -1.90 -18.82 -0.51
C ALA A 96 -1.66 -17.31 -0.63
N GLU A 97 -1.80 -16.75 -1.83
CA GLU A 97 -1.69 -15.30 -2.04
C GLU A 97 -2.76 -14.53 -1.23
N HIS A 98 -4.01 -14.99 -1.26
CA HIS A 98 -5.10 -14.39 -0.49
C HIS A 98 -4.83 -14.46 1.03
N GLY A 99 -4.34 -15.59 1.53
CA GLY A 99 -3.99 -15.77 2.94
C GLY A 99 -2.87 -14.84 3.40
N LEU A 100 -1.76 -14.81 2.65
CA LEU A 100 -0.62 -13.92 2.92
C LEU A 100 -1.03 -12.46 2.88
N MET A 101 -1.83 -12.08 1.88
CA MET A 101 -2.36 -10.73 1.76
C MET A 101 -3.22 -10.40 2.99
N ASN A 102 -4.16 -11.27 3.39
CA ASN A 102 -5.12 -11.00 4.45
C ASN A 102 -4.39 -10.80 5.78
N GLN A 103 -3.38 -11.64 6.05
CA GLN A 103 -2.51 -11.50 7.21
C GLN A 103 -1.78 -10.15 7.22
N LYS A 104 -1.21 -9.73 6.08
CA LYS A 104 -0.47 -8.47 5.97
C LYS A 104 -1.36 -7.24 6.13
N MET A 105 -2.51 -7.21 5.46
CA MET A 105 -3.47 -6.12 5.61
C MET A 105 -4.03 -6.07 7.02
N ARG A 106 -4.30 -7.23 7.64
CA ARG A 106 -4.81 -7.31 9.00
C ARG A 106 -3.79 -6.73 9.97
N THR A 107 -2.55 -7.18 9.88
CA THR A 107 -1.44 -6.65 10.68
C THR A 107 -1.32 -5.14 10.50
N THR A 108 -1.44 -4.64 9.26
CA THR A 108 -1.34 -3.21 8.98
C THR A 108 -2.53 -2.42 9.51
N ALA A 109 -3.74 -2.94 9.41
CA ALA A 109 -4.96 -2.33 9.94
C ALA A 109 -4.98 -2.36 11.48
N ASP A 110 -4.64 -3.50 12.10
CA ASP A 110 -4.56 -3.66 13.55
C ASP A 110 -3.49 -2.75 14.16
N ASN A 111 -2.35 -2.58 13.49
CA ASN A 111 -1.34 -1.59 13.90
C ASN A 111 -1.87 -0.14 13.85
N ARG A 112 -2.97 0.15 13.15
CA ARG A 112 -3.66 1.46 13.19
C ARG A 112 -4.71 1.58 14.29
N ASN A 113 -5.13 0.46 14.89
CA ASN A 113 -6.08 0.45 16.02
C ASN A 113 -5.39 0.56 17.38
N VAL A 114 -4.09 0.81 17.38
CA VAL A 114 -3.38 1.12 18.61
C VAL A 114 -3.95 2.46 19.09
N ALA A 115 -4.83 2.41 20.10
CA ALA A 115 -5.34 3.60 20.76
C ALA A 115 -4.16 4.54 21.05
N ASP A 116 -4.31 5.84 20.89
CA ASP A 116 -3.20 6.75 21.19
C ASP A 116 -2.88 6.83 22.68
N LEU A 117 -3.72 6.24 23.56
CA LEU A 117 -3.63 6.39 25.02
C LEU A 117 -4.04 5.11 25.77
N CYS A 118 -3.21 4.68 26.71
CA CYS A 118 -3.56 3.69 27.76
C CYS A 118 -4.66 4.27 28.63
N ARG A 119 -5.41 3.39 29.31
CA ARG A 119 -6.35 3.78 30.36
C ARG A 119 -5.69 4.65 31.46
N CYS A 120 -4.37 4.52 31.60
CA CYS A 120 -3.50 5.29 32.48
C CYS A 120 -2.89 6.55 31.79
N GLY A 121 -3.31 6.93 30.57
CA GLY A 121 -2.94 8.17 29.87
C GLY A 121 -1.66 8.14 28.99
N HIS A 122 -1.01 6.99 28.85
CA HIS A 122 0.28 6.86 28.13
C HIS A 122 0.13 6.56 26.64
N ARG A 123 0.98 7.15 25.79
CA ARG A 123 0.97 6.93 24.33
C ARG A 123 1.56 5.59 23.90
N PHE A 124 0.94 4.92 22.93
CA PHE A 124 1.07 3.47 22.72
C PHE A 124 1.84 3.01 21.46
N ASN A 125 2.64 3.86 20.79
CA ASN A 125 3.25 3.59 19.48
C ASN A 125 4.34 2.47 19.48
N ARG A 126 4.05 1.26 19.94
CA ARG A 126 5.01 0.22 20.33
C ARG A 126 4.58 -1.18 19.86
N HIS A 127 5.48 -1.92 19.24
CA HIS A 127 5.30 -3.32 18.80
C HIS A 127 5.19 -4.31 19.99
N PRO A 128 4.67 -5.54 19.78
CA PRO A 128 4.30 -6.47 20.86
C PRO A 128 5.49 -7.09 21.62
N GLY A 129 5.29 -7.25 22.94
CA GLY A 129 6.23 -7.80 23.96
C GLY A 129 6.43 -6.89 25.20
N ALA A 130 7.24 -7.34 26.16
CA ALA A 130 7.22 -6.89 27.56
C ALA A 130 7.49 -5.39 27.85
N GLY A 131 6.40 -4.67 28.21
CA GLY A 131 6.37 -3.65 29.27
C GLY A 131 6.48 -2.17 28.87
N ALA A 132 5.45 -1.37 29.20
CA ALA A 132 5.57 0.10 29.21
C ALA A 132 4.61 0.86 30.15
N CYS A 133 3.87 0.18 31.05
CA CYS A 133 3.23 0.88 32.17
C CYS A 133 3.94 0.46 33.45
N THR A 134 4.73 1.36 34.03
CA THR A 134 5.46 1.15 35.29
C THR A 134 4.60 1.46 36.52
N GLN A 135 3.34 1.86 36.32
CA GLN A 135 2.41 2.14 37.42
C GLN A 135 1.91 0.82 38.03
N ALA A 136 2.28 0.57 39.28
CA ALA A 136 1.84 -0.61 40.02
C ALA A 136 0.29 -0.70 40.01
N GLY A 137 -0.25 -1.84 39.60
CA GLY A 137 -1.70 -2.08 39.51
C GLY A 137 -2.37 -1.70 38.18
N CYS A 138 -1.66 -1.12 37.19
CA CYS A 138 -2.26 -0.83 35.88
C CYS A 138 -2.33 -2.11 35.01
N GLY A 139 -3.55 -2.54 34.68
CA GLY A 139 -3.83 -3.71 33.82
C GLY A 139 -3.81 -3.43 32.30
N CYS A 140 -3.12 -2.37 31.84
CA CYS A 140 -3.01 -2.08 30.41
C CYS A 140 -2.27 -3.21 29.66
N PRO A 141 -2.68 -3.57 28.44
CA PRO A 141 -1.91 -4.45 27.57
C PRO A 141 -0.47 -3.93 27.44
N ARG A 142 0.51 -4.79 27.72
CA ARG A 142 1.93 -4.44 27.78
C ARG A 142 2.49 -4.30 26.34
N PHE A 143 3.17 -3.18 26.04
CA PHE A 143 3.88 -2.98 24.76
C PHE A 143 5.38 -2.69 25.00
N VAL A 144 6.31 -3.24 24.21
CA VAL A 144 7.76 -3.39 24.60
C VAL A 144 8.59 -2.15 24.35
N THR A 145 8.50 -1.54 23.16
CA THR A 145 9.53 -0.61 22.68
C THR A 145 8.93 0.37 21.68
N THR A 146 9.37 1.65 21.68
CA THR A 146 8.94 2.62 20.64
C THR A 146 9.20 2.05 19.25
N PHE A 147 8.30 2.29 18.30
CA PHE A 147 8.46 1.85 16.91
C PHE A 147 9.88 2.12 16.40
N ALA A 148 10.37 3.36 16.58
CA ALA A 148 11.73 3.76 16.20
C ALA A 148 12.82 2.89 16.87
N ALA A 149 12.76 2.65 18.18
CA ALA A 149 13.76 1.83 18.88
C ALA A 149 13.73 0.37 18.42
N SER A 150 12.54 -0.22 18.22
CA SER A 150 12.41 -1.58 17.69
C SER A 150 13.00 -1.73 16.29
N ARG A 151 12.84 -0.69 15.46
CA ARG A 151 13.35 -0.66 14.09
C ARG A 151 14.86 -0.48 14.08
N ILE A 152 15.42 0.40 14.93
CA ILE A 152 16.88 0.52 15.14
C ILE A 152 17.48 -0.83 15.54
N VAL A 153 16.88 -1.50 16.54
CA VAL A 153 17.35 -2.83 16.98
C VAL A 153 17.37 -3.81 15.83
N GLN A 154 16.38 -3.76 14.92
CA GLN A 154 16.26 -4.64 13.76
C GLN A 154 17.02 -4.16 12.50
N GLY A 155 17.73 -3.02 12.56
CA GLY A 155 18.42 -2.43 11.41
C GLY A 155 17.46 -1.86 10.34
N LYS A 156 16.26 -1.43 10.73
CA LYS A 156 15.21 -0.98 9.82
C LYS A 156 14.96 0.54 9.93
N PRO A 157 14.45 1.20 8.86
CA PRO A 157 14.09 2.62 8.89
C PRO A 157 13.17 3.00 10.06
N VAL A 158 13.43 4.12 10.73
CA VAL A 158 12.82 4.48 12.04
C VAL A 158 11.46 5.16 11.91
N GLU A 159 11.12 5.63 10.71
CA GLU A 159 9.84 6.23 10.39
C GLU A 159 8.68 5.27 10.60
N ASP A 160 7.80 5.60 11.53
CA ASP A 160 6.52 4.91 11.68
C ASP A 160 5.62 5.23 10.47
N PRO A 161 5.33 4.24 9.60
CA PRO A 161 4.47 4.45 8.46
C PRO A 161 3.02 4.66 8.86
N LEU A 162 2.65 4.56 10.13
CA LEU A 162 1.28 4.74 10.62
C LEU A 162 1.12 5.99 11.49
N ALA A 163 2.21 6.73 11.74
CA ALA A 163 2.17 7.98 12.50
C ALA A 163 1.14 8.98 11.91
N GLY A 164 0.31 9.55 12.80
CA GLY A 164 -0.68 10.58 12.47
C GLY A 164 -2.01 10.09 11.90
N MET A 165 -2.26 8.78 11.86
CA MET A 165 -3.52 8.22 11.37
C MET A 165 -4.64 8.31 12.41
N LYS A 166 -5.77 8.92 12.04
CA LYS A 166 -6.92 9.20 12.93
C LYS A 166 -8.11 8.25 12.77
N THR A 167 -7.99 7.22 11.94
CA THR A 167 -9.10 6.33 11.58
C THR A 167 -8.71 4.86 11.68
N ALA A 168 -9.64 4.03 12.15
CA ALA A 168 -9.53 2.57 12.17
C ALA A 168 -9.69 1.93 10.77
N ARG A 169 -10.05 2.72 9.75
CA ARG A 169 -10.19 2.26 8.36
C ARG A 169 -8.92 2.49 7.55
N THR A 170 -8.62 1.54 6.67
CA THR A 170 -7.51 1.61 5.74
C THR A 170 -7.92 1.11 4.39
N THR A 171 -7.74 1.91 3.35
CA THR A 171 -7.81 1.40 1.98
C THR A 171 -6.41 0.97 1.53
N PHE A 172 -6.34 -0.14 0.83
CA PHE A 172 -5.15 -0.72 0.23
C PHE A 172 -5.37 -0.97 -1.26
N ILE A 173 -4.31 -0.83 -2.05
CA ILE A 173 -4.24 -1.31 -3.43
C ILE A 173 -3.28 -2.51 -3.44
N VAL A 174 -3.77 -3.68 -3.84
CA VAL A 174 -3.00 -4.92 -3.98
C VAL A 174 -2.32 -4.92 -5.32
N LEU A 175 -1.08 -4.43 -5.35
CA LEU A 175 -0.34 -4.19 -6.59
C LEU A 175 -0.08 -5.47 -7.39
N ASN A 176 0.01 -6.63 -6.73
CA ASN A 176 0.21 -7.89 -7.43
C ASN A 176 -1.00 -8.34 -8.28
N TRP A 177 -2.19 -7.82 -8.00
CA TRP A 177 -3.41 -8.19 -8.75
C TRP A 177 -3.69 -7.24 -9.91
N VAL A 178 -2.85 -6.22 -10.08
CA VAL A 178 -2.96 -5.23 -11.16
C VAL A 178 -1.73 -5.37 -12.05
N PRO A 179 -1.86 -5.63 -13.35
CA PRO A 179 -0.74 -5.53 -14.28
C PRO A 179 -0.11 -4.16 -14.22
N LYS A 180 1.20 -4.09 -14.41
CA LYS A 180 1.94 -2.82 -14.35
C LYS A 180 1.39 -1.82 -15.37
N ALA A 181 1.16 -2.25 -16.61
CA ALA A 181 0.63 -1.39 -17.67
C ALA A 181 -0.77 -0.84 -17.35
N ASP A 182 -1.67 -1.68 -16.80
CA ASP A 182 -3.01 -1.26 -16.36
C ASP A 182 -2.89 -0.17 -15.28
N PHE A 183 -2.01 -0.38 -14.30
CA PHE A 183 -1.80 0.57 -13.22
C PHE A 183 -1.24 1.91 -13.72
N GLU A 184 -0.17 1.88 -14.53
CA GLU A 184 0.45 3.08 -15.10
C GLU A 184 -0.55 3.86 -15.96
N SER A 185 -1.33 3.15 -16.78
CA SER A 185 -2.39 3.73 -17.62
C SER A 185 -3.46 4.43 -16.78
N VAL A 186 -3.97 3.79 -15.72
CA VAL A 186 -4.98 4.39 -14.82
C VAL A 186 -4.48 5.67 -14.16
N VAL A 187 -3.21 5.68 -13.70
CA VAL A 187 -2.63 6.89 -13.10
C VAL A 187 -2.55 8.02 -14.12
N VAL A 188 -2.01 7.76 -15.32
CA VAL A 188 -1.89 8.75 -16.40
C VAL A 188 -3.27 9.27 -16.82
N GLN A 189 -4.22 8.38 -17.10
CA GLN A 189 -5.57 8.74 -17.51
C GLN A 189 -6.29 9.57 -16.45
N SER A 190 -6.08 9.28 -15.16
CA SER A 190 -6.69 10.06 -14.09
C SER A 190 -6.19 11.51 -14.03
N ILE A 191 -4.88 11.72 -14.30
CA ILE A 191 -4.29 13.05 -14.38
C ILE A 191 -4.74 13.76 -15.64
N GLN A 192 -4.76 13.07 -16.79
CA GLN A 192 -5.23 13.64 -18.05
C GLN A 192 -6.70 14.07 -17.99
N ALA A 193 -7.59 13.23 -17.44
CA ALA A 193 -8.98 13.58 -17.25
C ALA A 193 -9.16 14.85 -16.39
N HIS A 194 -8.19 15.13 -15.52
CA HIS A 194 -8.18 16.31 -14.68
C HIS A 194 -7.54 17.54 -15.35
N GLU A 195 -6.39 17.37 -16.02
CA GLU A 195 -5.62 18.46 -16.64
C GLU A 195 -6.12 18.86 -18.03
N LYS A 196 -6.67 17.88 -18.77
CA LYS A 196 -7.10 17.95 -20.16
C LYS A 196 -8.59 17.57 -20.28
N PRO A 197 -9.51 18.36 -19.70
CA PRO A 197 -10.94 18.07 -19.75
C PRO A 197 -11.49 18.14 -21.19
N SER A 198 -12.75 17.73 -21.37
CA SER A 198 -13.41 17.75 -22.68
C SER A 198 -13.29 19.12 -23.35
N GLY A 199 -12.80 19.14 -24.60
CA GLY A 199 -12.56 20.36 -25.37
C GLY A 199 -11.14 20.91 -25.28
N TRP A 200 -10.28 20.38 -24.40
CA TRP A 200 -8.85 20.72 -24.37
C TRP A 200 -8.18 20.31 -25.69
N LYS A 201 -7.37 21.22 -26.24
CA LYS A 201 -6.59 21.00 -27.46
C LYS A 201 -5.10 21.11 -27.16
N ARG A 202 -4.29 20.40 -27.94
CA ARG A 202 -2.84 20.50 -27.87
C ARG A 202 -2.40 21.95 -28.05
N GLY A 203 -1.69 22.49 -27.06
CA GLY A 203 -1.27 23.89 -26.99
C GLY A 203 -2.08 24.74 -26.02
N ASP A 204 -3.25 24.28 -25.57
CA ASP A 204 -4.00 24.92 -24.50
C ASP A 204 -3.25 24.78 -23.17
N PRO A 205 -3.29 25.81 -22.29
CA PRO A 205 -2.72 25.69 -20.96
C PRO A 205 -3.42 24.58 -20.17
N LEU A 206 -2.65 23.90 -19.34
CA LEU A 206 -3.19 22.85 -18.47
C LEU A 206 -4.10 23.47 -17.39
N ALA A 207 -5.14 22.73 -16.99
CA ALA A 207 -6.21 23.27 -16.16
C ALA A 207 -5.81 23.64 -14.70
N LYS A 208 -4.75 23.05 -14.13
CA LYS A 208 -4.34 23.32 -12.74
C LYS A 208 -2.97 23.99 -12.63
N ALA A 209 -2.92 24.96 -11.73
CA ALA A 209 -1.69 25.60 -11.30
C ALA A 209 -0.90 24.70 -10.34
N VAL A 210 0.38 25.03 -10.15
CA VAL A 210 1.22 24.38 -9.15
C VAL A 210 0.68 24.69 -7.74
N ASN A 211 0.73 23.69 -6.86
CA ASN A 211 0.20 23.59 -5.50
C ASN A 211 -1.32 23.42 -5.37
N ASP A 212 -2.06 23.37 -6.48
CA ASP A 212 -3.48 23.05 -6.42
C ASP A 212 -3.71 21.55 -6.18
N GLU A 213 -4.64 21.24 -5.27
CA GLU A 213 -5.07 19.87 -5.00
C GLU A 213 -6.10 19.39 -6.04
N ALA A 214 -6.05 18.09 -6.33
CA ALA A 214 -6.93 17.35 -7.21
C ALA A 214 -7.39 16.05 -6.53
N VAL A 215 -8.63 15.65 -6.81
CA VAL A 215 -9.15 14.32 -6.48
C VAL A 215 -9.14 13.49 -7.77
N LEU A 216 -8.23 12.53 -7.85
CA LEU A 216 -8.03 11.63 -8.98
C LEU A 216 -8.80 10.33 -8.74
N LYS A 217 -9.51 9.84 -9.75
CA LYS A 217 -10.18 8.54 -9.72
C LYS A 217 -9.25 7.49 -10.32
N TRP A 218 -8.86 6.50 -9.53
CA TRP A 218 -8.11 5.33 -10.00
C TRP A 218 -9.05 4.13 -10.07
N ASP A 219 -9.47 3.79 -11.29
CA ASP A 219 -10.38 2.68 -11.58
C ASP A 219 -9.63 1.60 -12.35
N PHE A 220 -9.40 0.45 -11.73
CA PHE A 220 -8.70 -0.67 -12.37
C PHE A 220 -9.65 -1.56 -13.19
N GLY A 221 -10.94 -1.21 -13.27
CA GLY A 221 -11.95 -1.91 -14.05
C GLY A 221 -12.51 -3.15 -13.37
N VAL A 222 -13.67 -3.62 -13.87
CA VAL A 222 -14.45 -4.73 -13.29
C VAL A 222 -13.67 -6.04 -13.15
N ALA A 223 -12.71 -6.29 -14.04
CA ALA A 223 -11.84 -7.46 -13.96
C ALA A 223 -10.88 -7.44 -12.74
N ARG A 224 -10.75 -6.29 -12.07
CA ARG A 224 -9.86 -6.06 -10.92
C ARG A 224 -10.63 -5.81 -9.62
N VAL A 225 -11.93 -6.15 -9.56
CA VAL A 225 -12.69 -6.13 -8.30
C VAL A 225 -11.93 -6.93 -7.24
N GLY A 226 -11.60 -6.30 -6.12
CA GLY A 226 -10.79 -6.89 -5.05
C GLY A 226 -9.35 -6.42 -5.00
N ALA A 227 -8.82 -5.82 -6.08
CA ALA A 227 -7.52 -5.16 -6.07
C ALA A 227 -7.47 -3.97 -5.11
N VAL A 228 -8.61 -3.34 -4.83
CA VAL A 228 -8.74 -2.34 -3.77
C VAL A 228 -9.50 -2.93 -2.59
N VAL A 229 -8.89 -2.90 -1.41
CA VAL A 229 -9.48 -3.43 -0.18
C VAL A 229 -9.54 -2.35 0.89
N GLN A 230 -10.73 -2.08 1.38
CA GLN A 230 -10.95 -1.23 2.54
C GLN A 230 -11.10 -2.13 3.77
N ALA A 231 -10.00 -2.22 4.52
CA ALA A 231 -9.93 -2.93 5.78
C ALA A 231 -10.41 -2.04 6.94
N GLN A 232 -11.04 -2.68 7.91
CA GLN A 232 -11.32 -2.09 9.21
C GLN A 232 -10.58 -2.88 10.28
N ALA A 233 -9.85 -2.18 11.13
CA ALA A 233 -9.09 -2.82 12.18
C ALA A 233 -9.99 -3.56 13.19
N GLY A 234 -9.50 -4.68 13.73
CA GLY A 234 -10.28 -5.53 14.64
C GLY A 234 -11.45 -6.30 14.00
N THR A 235 -11.57 -6.29 12.67
CA THR A 235 -12.62 -7.05 11.95
C THR A 235 -12.02 -8.18 11.11
N ASP A 236 -12.83 -9.19 10.82
CA ASP A 236 -12.44 -10.32 9.98
C ASP A 236 -12.16 -9.85 8.53
N PRO A 237 -11.02 -10.24 7.90
CA PRO A 237 -10.74 -9.96 6.49
C PRO A 237 -11.85 -10.36 5.50
N ALA A 238 -12.69 -11.34 5.85
CA ALA A 238 -13.85 -11.74 5.05
C ALA A 238 -14.94 -10.65 4.99
N THR A 239 -14.99 -9.76 6.00
CA THR A 239 -15.98 -8.66 6.10
C THR A 239 -15.51 -7.35 5.48
N TRP A 240 -14.26 -7.29 4.99
CA TRP A 240 -13.72 -6.08 4.40
C TRP A 240 -14.32 -5.78 3.04
N VAL A 241 -14.44 -4.49 2.74
CA VAL A 241 -15.04 -4.03 1.49
C VAL A 241 -14.00 -4.14 0.37
N ARG A 242 -14.38 -4.83 -0.70
CA ARG A 242 -13.54 -5.05 -1.89
C ARG A 242 -14.10 -4.24 -3.05
N LYS A 243 -13.24 -3.52 -3.76
CA LYS A 243 -13.58 -2.59 -4.84
C LYS A 243 -12.63 -2.77 -6.00
N GLN A 244 -13.01 -2.27 -7.17
CA GLN A 244 -12.15 -2.18 -8.35
C GLN A 244 -11.30 -0.91 -8.40
N GLY A 245 -11.58 0.09 -7.56
CA GLY A 245 -10.89 1.37 -7.61
C GLY A 245 -10.95 2.17 -6.31
N CYS A 246 -10.26 3.30 -6.32
CA CYS A 246 -10.20 4.27 -5.22
C CYS A 246 -10.11 5.72 -5.71
N TYR A 247 -10.21 6.65 -4.75
CA TYR A 247 -9.98 8.07 -4.98
C TYR A 247 -8.70 8.51 -4.28
N ILE A 248 -7.85 9.21 -5.02
CA ILE A 248 -6.55 9.70 -4.58
C ILE A 248 -6.57 11.22 -4.54
N LYS A 249 -6.10 11.82 -3.45
CA LYS A 249 -5.76 13.23 -3.45
C LYS A 249 -4.30 13.40 -3.81
N ALA A 250 -4.08 14.24 -4.81
CA ALA A 250 -2.77 14.60 -5.28
C ALA A 250 -2.70 16.12 -5.48
N LYS A 251 -1.49 16.67 -5.48
CA LYS A 251 -1.26 18.07 -5.86
C LYS A 251 -0.13 18.17 -6.85
N LYS A 252 -0.25 19.10 -7.79
CA LYS A 252 0.82 19.39 -8.75
C LYS A 252 1.90 20.19 -8.02
N ILE A 253 3.15 19.74 -8.03
CA ILE A 253 4.24 20.40 -7.28
C ILE A 253 5.32 21.00 -8.18
N ALA A 254 5.39 20.60 -9.45
CA ALA A 254 6.30 21.20 -10.42
C ALA A 254 5.78 20.99 -11.85
N THR A 255 6.13 21.92 -12.74
CA THR A 255 5.88 21.83 -14.18
C THR A 255 7.10 22.36 -14.92
N ASP A 256 7.77 21.49 -15.68
CA ASP A 256 8.95 21.84 -16.48
C ASP A 256 8.78 21.26 -17.88
N TRP A 257 8.71 22.09 -18.93
CA TRP A 257 8.78 21.73 -20.36
C TRP A 257 8.43 20.26 -20.71
N GLY A 258 7.13 19.91 -20.71
CA GLY A 258 6.64 18.58 -21.05
C GLY A 258 6.72 17.52 -19.93
N ARG A 259 7.15 17.93 -18.73
CA ARG A 259 7.18 17.12 -17.51
C ARG A 259 6.33 17.78 -16.42
N GLN A 260 5.47 16.99 -15.79
CA GLN A 260 4.67 17.40 -14.63
C GLN A 260 5.04 16.54 -13.44
N THR A 261 5.16 17.13 -12.26
CA THR A 261 5.37 16.38 -11.01
C THR A 261 4.16 16.49 -10.12
N TRP A 262 3.59 15.35 -9.74
CA TRP A 262 2.43 15.22 -8.88
C TRP A 262 2.79 14.54 -7.58
N GLN A 263 2.42 15.13 -6.46
CA GLN A 263 2.55 14.53 -5.14
C GLN A 263 1.23 13.90 -4.72
N VAL A 264 1.19 12.58 -4.58
CA VAL A 264 0.07 11.82 -4.02
C VAL A 264 0.20 11.79 -2.50
N PHE A 265 -0.79 12.31 -1.78
CA PHE A 265 -0.70 12.47 -0.32
C PHE A 265 -1.84 11.83 0.48
N HIS A 266 -2.96 11.50 -0.16
CA HIS A 266 -4.08 10.86 0.54
C HIS A 266 -4.84 9.90 -0.35
N MET A 267 -5.33 8.80 0.23
CA MET A 267 -6.31 7.93 -0.42
C MET A 267 -7.57 7.95 0.42
N GLU A 268 -8.67 8.31 -0.22
CA GLU A 268 -9.94 8.40 0.48
C GLU A 268 -10.44 7.03 0.91
N SER A 269 -10.83 6.95 2.18
CA SER A 269 -11.25 5.73 2.86
C SER A 269 -12.71 5.82 3.32
N GLY A 270 -13.52 6.68 2.70
CA GLY A 270 -14.92 6.92 3.01
C GLY A 270 -15.88 6.60 1.85
N PRO A 271 -17.19 6.56 2.10
CA PRO A 271 -18.24 6.38 1.08
C PRO A 271 -18.54 7.66 0.28
N ALA A 272 -17.67 8.68 0.33
CA ALA A 272 -17.97 10.02 -0.18
C ALA A 272 -18.14 10.11 -1.70
N HIS A 273 -17.87 9.02 -2.42
CA HIS A 273 -18.01 8.96 -3.86
C HIS A 273 -18.93 7.81 -4.27
N PRO A 274 -19.71 7.99 -5.35
CA PRO A 274 -20.51 6.91 -5.93
C PRO A 274 -19.64 5.67 -6.14
N ALA A 275 -20.26 4.49 -5.95
CA ALA A 275 -19.60 3.23 -6.24
C ALA A 275 -19.10 3.22 -7.70
N PHE A 276 -17.95 2.59 -7.90
CA PHE A 276 -17.40 2.33 -9.23
C PHE A 276 -18.37 1.49 -10.05
#